data_AF-A0A6J6G0I0-F1
#
_entry.id   AF-A0A6J6G0I0-F1
#
_cell.length_a   1.000
_cell.length_b   1.000
_cell.length_c   1.000
_cell.angle_alpha   90.00
_cell.angle_beta   90.00
_cell.angle_gamma   90.00
#
_symmetry.space_group_name_H-M   'P 1'
#
loop_
_entity.id
_entity.type
_entity.pdbx_description
1 polymer ?
#
loop_
_entity_poly.entity_id
_entity_poly.type
_entity_poly.pdbx_seq_one_letter_code
_entity_poly.pdbx_strand_id
1 'polypeptide(L)'
;MFASTTSTVVPLVIAGGGVAGVIAFLLVRRFSTRKTASDSAPVPSTLASSNVSATVPTPAVSPEASTENVPTPDVSPEFLVDARGADGKDVSDADEEAPNVRERAGRTRSLFTQAFQSIRARGIDAATWDELEETLLLADIGIGLATRLLDPLRAAVKAGELRSPDDVINALRESMTAQLSSTDRSLHLDAAETPNVWIFVGVNGVGKTTTIGKIATAQAALGTSVLMAAGDTFRAAAAEQLQVWAERSGASFVRGAEGGDPASVIFDGIQSAASKGITLVLGDTAGRLQNKSNLMEELKKVRRVADKAPGTVNEVLLVIDATTGQNGLSQAREFAAATDVTGVVLTKLDGSAKGGIVFAIETDLGIPVKLVGLGETAADLIAFDPAEFVGALFD
;
A
#
# COMPACT_ATOMS: atom_id res chain seq x y z
N MET A 1 -34.60 46.68 39.16
CA MET A 1 -35.92 47.19 38.73
C MET A 1 -36.18 46.57 37.36
N PHE A 2 -37.08 45.57 37.33
CA PHE A 2 -37.79 44.90 36.20
C PHE A 2 -37.09 44.80 34.82
N ALA A 3 -36.66 43.64 34.29
CA ALA A 3 -37.40 42.44 33.86
C ALA A 3 -38.49 42.70 32.80
N SER A 4 -38.32 42.14 31.59
CA SER A 4 -39.42 41.62 30.76
C SER A 4 -38.88 40.76 29.61
N THR A 5 -38.97 39.46 29.81
CA THR A 5 -38.89 38.40 28.80
C THR A 5 -40.25 38.27 28.12
N THR A 6 -40.33 38.32 26.79
CA THR A 6 -41.56 37.99 26.05
C THR A 6 -41.37 36.72 25.23
N SER A 7 -41.91 35.63 25.79
CA SER A 7 -42.23 34.38 25.10
C SER A 7 -43.37 34.64 24.10
N THR A 8 -43.23 34.17 22.86
CA THR A 8 -44.35 34.10 21.91
C THR A 8 -44.56 32.65 21.52
N VAL A 9 -45.69 32.12 21.98
CA VAL A 9 -46.24 30.80 21.66
C VAL A 9 -47.01 30.93 20.34
N VAL A 10 -46.74 30.06 19.36
CA VAL A 10 -47.56 29.92 18.14
C VAL A 10 -48.24 28.54 18.18
N PRO A 11 -49.56 28.44 17.92
CA PRO A 11 -50.34 27.26 18.25
C PRO A 11 -50.31 26.19 17.16
N LEU A 12 -50.37 24.95 17.64
CA LEU A 12 -50.70 23.72 16.95
C LEU A 12 -52.18 23.73 16.53
N VAL A 13 -52.47 23.56 15.23
CA VAL A 13 -53.80 23.20 14.73
C VAL A 13 -53.70 21.90 13.95
N ILE A 14 -54.39 20.89 14.49
CA ILE A 14 -54.60 19.56 13.94
C ILE A 14 -55.89 19.58 13.11
N ALA A 15 -55.81 19.12 11.86
CA ALA A 15 -56.91 18.54 11.09
C ALA A 15 -56.25 17.63 10.03
N GLY A 16 -56.55 16.34 9.85
CA GLY A 16 -57.67 15.53 10.31
C GLY A 16 -58.45 14.99 9.11
N GLY A 17 -58.14 13.75 8.69
CA GLY A 17 -58.94 12.90 7.78
C GLY A 17 -58.57 13.01 6.29
N GLY A 18 -58.44 11.93 5.51
CA GLY A 18 -58.73 10.52 5.72
C GLY A 18 -59.11 9.85 4.38
N VAL A 19 -59.11 8.52 4.36
CA VAL A 19 -59.63 7.58 3.32
C VAL A 19 -58.59 7.20 2.24
N ALA A 20 -57.89 6.06 2.40
CA ALA A 20 -58.26 4.65 2.08
C ALA A 20 -58.26 4.36 0.57
N GLY A 21 -57.76 3.25 0.05
CA GLY A 21 -57.15 2.05 0.61
C GLY A 21 -57.10 0.99 -0.50
N VAL A 22 -56.16 0.05 -0.46
CA VAL A 22 -56.31 -1.29 -1.06
C VAL A 22 -55.58 -2.32 -0.19
N ILE A 23 -56.37 -3.30 0.24
CA ILE A 23 -56.16 -4.54 1.01
C ILE A 23 -55.44 -5.58 0.11
N ALA A 24 -54.32 -6.20 0.52
CA ALA A 24 -54.12 -7.47 1.27
C ALA A 24 -54.48 -8.78 0.53
N PHE A 25 -53.84 -9.88 1.00
CA PHE A 25 -53.95 -11.33 0.67
C PHE A 25 -53.00 -11.82 -0.47
N LEU A 26 -52.14 -12.86 -0.35
CA LEU A 26 -52.20 -14.22 0.24
C LEU A 26 -50.77 -14.73 0.54
N LEU A 27 -50.43 -15.25 1.73
CA LEU A 27 -50.55 -16.64 2.26
C LEU A 27 -49.50 -17.68 1.77
N VAL A 28 -48.59 -18.01 2.70
CA VAL A 28 -48.12 -19.35 3.14
C VAL A 28 -48.16 -20.52 2.14
N ARG A 29 -47.00 -21.17 1.95
CA ARG A 29 -46.94 -22.63 1.83
C ARG A 29 -45.68 -23.22 2.45
N ARG A 30 -45.83 -23.66 3.70
CA ARG A 30 -45.03 -24.71 4.36
C ARG A 30 -45.70 -26.03 3.99
N PHE A 31 -44.98 -26.97 3.38
CA PHE A 31 -45.41 -28.38 3.33
C PHE A 31 -44.29 -29.27 3.85
N SER A 32 -44.62 -29.93 4.96
CA SER A 32 -43.96 -31.08 5.56
C SER A 32 -45.01 -32.18 5.69
N THR A 33 -44.54 -33.44 5.69
CA THR A 33 -45.23 -34.72 5.96
C THR A 33 -46.01 -35.31 4.77
N ARG A 34 -46.02 -36.63 4.47
CA ARG A 34 -45.79 -37.92 5.19
C ARG A 34 -45.18 -38.94 4.20
N LYS A 35 -44.30 -39.90 4.53
CA LYS A 35 -44.32 -41.05 5.47
C LYS A 35 -45.34 -42.16 5.13
N THR A 36 -44.82 -43.30 4.65
CA THR A 36 -45.26 -44.70 4.87
C THR A 36 -44.00 -45.56 4.74
N ALA A 37 -43.38 -46.10 5.79
CA ALA A 37 -43.77 -47.18 6.70
C ALA A 37 -43.45 -48.59 6.16
N SER A 38 -42.45 -49.23 6.79
CA SER A 38 -42.36 -50.65 7.17
C SER A 38 -41.04 -50.79 7.97
N ASP A 39 -41.07 -50.79 9.30
CA ASP A 39 -41.01 -52.00 10.18
C ASP A 39 -39.77 -52.87 9.93
N SER A 40 -38.95 -53.28 10.90
CA SER A 40 -39.14 -53.49 12.34
C SER A 40 -37.78 -53.69 13.05
N ALA A 41 -37.75 -53.46 14.36
CA ALA A 41 -36.63 -53.51 15.34
C ALA A 41 -36.10 -54.94 15.67
N PRO A 42 -35.35 -55.20 16.79
CA PRO A 42 -34.13 -54.59 17.35
C PRO A 42 -32.99 -55.61 17.74
N VAL A 43 -31.87 -55.04 18.21
CA VAL A 43 -30.66 -55.52 18.96
C VAL A 43 -30.85 -56.70 19.96
N PRO A 44 -29.81 -57.46 20.40
CA PRO A 44 -28.78 -56.97 21.35
C PRO A 44 -27.33 -57.51 21.21
N SER A 45 -26.46 -56.94 22.07
CA SER A 45 -25.07 -57.22 22.53
C SER A 45 -24.44 -58.62 22.29
N THR A 46 -23.13 -58.86 22.36
CA THR A 46 -22.18 -58.60 23.49
C THR A 46 -20.77 -59.13 23.13
N LEU A 47 -19.72 -58.54 23.72
CA LEU A 47 -18.43 -59.13 24.16
C LEU A 47 -17.54 -59.91 23.17
N ALA A 48 -16.27 -59.48 23.01
CA ALA A 48 -15.13 -60.13 23.69
C ALA A 48 -13.77 -59.57 23.21
N SER A 49 -12.91 -59.28 24.18
CA SER A 49 -11.49 -58.97 24.04
C SER A 49 -10.66 -60.17 23.58
N SER A 50 -9.55 -59.92 22.90
CA SER A 50 -8.30 -60.66 23.14
C SER A 50 -7.07 -59.90 22.62
N ASN A 51 -6.14 -59.68 23.55
CA ASN A 51 -4.73 -59.35 23.29
C ASN A 51 -4.02 -60.55 22.69
N VAL A 52 -3.15 -60.34 21.70
CA VAL A 52 -1.91 -61.13 21.54
C VAL A 52 -0.78 -60.23 21.06
N SER A 53 0.30 -60.24 21.85
CA SER A 53 1.62 -59.68 21.57
C SER A 53 2.46 -60.66 20.76
N ALA A 54 3.24 -60.18 19.78
CA ALA A 54 4.70 -60.33 19.72
C ALA A 54 5.30 -60.27 18.29
N THR A 55 6.51 -59.69 18.27
CA THR A 55 7.69 -59.98 17.44
C THR A 55 7.91 -59.29 16.07
N VAL A 56 9.11 -58.72 16.02
CA VAL A 56 9.86 -58.01 14.97
C VAL A 56 10.30 -58.98 13.86
N PRO A 57 10.52 -58.49 12.64
CA PRO A 57 11.87 -58.59 12.08
C PRO A 57 12.34 -57.31 11.37
N THR A 58 13.63 -57.01 11.54
CA THR A 58 14.45 -56.11 10.72
C THR A 58 14.53 -56.63 9.27
N PRO A 59 14.80 -55.75 8.29
CA PRO A 59 16.09 -55.90 7.61
C PRO A 59 16.81 -54.57 7.36
N ALA A 60 18.13 -54.71 7.23
CA ALA A 60 19.12 -53.69 6.98
C ALA A 60 19.21 -53.27 5.50
N VAL A 61 19.85 -52.10 5.30
CA VAL A 61 20.87 -51.75 4.30
C VAL A 61 20.58 -50.39 3.62
N SER A 62 21.57 -49.50 3.81
CA SER A 62 21.79 -48.18 3.22
C SER A 62 22.02 -48.26 1.71
N PRO A 63 21.85 -47.17 0.93
CA PRO A 63 23.08 -46.48 0.54
C PRO A 63 23.01 -44.94 0.51
N GLU A 64 24.18 -44.38 0.81
CA GLU A 64 24.79 -43.16 0.24
C GLU A 64 24.02 -41.83 0.34
N ALA A 65 24.33 -41.11 1.42
CA ALA A 65 24.22 -39.66 1.46
C ALA A 65 25.29 -39.04 0.55
N SER A 66 24.86 -38.53 -0.60
CA SER A 66 25.66 -37.63 -1.43
C SER A 66 25.81 -36.30 -0.69
N THR A 67 27.03 -36.01 -0.24
CA THR A 67 27.45 -34.68 0.20
C THR A 67 27.70 -33.83 -1.04
N GLU A 68 26.64 -33.18 -1.52
CA GLU A 68 26.79 -32.14 -2.53
C GLU A 68 27.26 -30.86 -1.82
N ASN A 69 28.57 -30.61 -1.91
CA ASN A 69 29.21 -29.34 -1.58
C ASN A 69 28.55 -28.23 -2.39
N VAL A 70 27.62 -27.50 -1.76
CA VAL A 70 27.19 -26.19 -2.26
C VAL A 70 28.24 -25.18 -1.79
N PRO A 71 28.95 -24.50 -2.70
CA PRO A 71 29.90 -23.47 -2.31
C PRO A 71 29.13 -22.32 -1.66
N THR A 72 29.50 -22.01 -0.42
CA THR A 72 29.17 -20.74 0.23
C THR A 72 29.66 -19.60 -0.66
N PRO A 73 28.80 -18.68 -1.13
CA PRO A 73 29.30 -17.47 -1.76
C PRO A 73 30.02 -16.65 -0.68
N ASP A 74 31.34 -16.55 -0.85
CA ASP A 74 32.21 -15.61 -0.17
C ASP A 74 31.76 -14.20 -0.54
N VAL A 75 31.00 -13.56 0.36
CA VAL A 75 30.65 -12.15 0.25
C VAL A 75 31.70 -11.36 1.02
N SER A 76 32.80 -11.08 0.33
CA SER A 76 33.78 -10.08 0.73
C SER A 76 33.07 -8.74 0.99
N PRO A 77 33.35 -8.06 2.12
CA PRO A 77 32.76 -6.75 2.42
C PRO A 77 33.48 -5.66 1.60
N GLU A 78 33.09 -5.50 0.33
CA GLU A 78 33.52 -4.40 -0.54
C GLU A 78 32.46 -3.29 -0.70
N PHE A 79 31.60 -3.08 0.30
CA PHE A 79 30.79 -1.87 0.42
C PHE A 79 31.32 -0.97 1.55
N LEU A 80 32.58 -0.58 1.43
CA LEU A 80 33.11 0.62 2.06
C LEU A 80 33.40 1.62 0.95
N VAL A 81 32.37 2.39 0.55
CA VAL A 81 32.63 3.63 -0.18
C VAL A 81 32.91 4.72 0.85
N ASP A 82 34.08 5.30 0.65
CA ASP A 82 34.86 6.20 1.49
C ASP A 82 34.11 7.45 1.98
N ALA A 83 34.25 7.73 3.27
CA ALA A 83 33.94 9.02 3.87
C ALA A 83 35.03 9.41 4.89
N ARG A 84 36.28 9.50 4.44
CA ARG A 84 37.27 10.39 5.08
C ARG A 84 37.35 11.69 4.30
N GLY A 85 36.73 12.72 4.86
CA GLY A 85 36.83 14.07 4.32
C GLY A 85 35.95 15.08 5.04
N ALA A 86 35.97 15.10 6.38
CA ALA A 86 35.47 16.24 7.15
C ALA A 86 36.66 16.96 7.77
N ASP A 87 37.31 17.81 6.98
CA ASP A 87 38.01 18.97 7.51
C ASP A 87 37.22 20.20 7.07
N GLY A 88 36.78 20.96 8.07
CA GLY A 88 35.82 22.04 7.92
C GLY A 88 36.28 23.13 6.96
N LYS A 89 35.33 23.58 6.13
CA LYS A 89 35.24 24.93 5.61
C LYS A 89 33.76 25.22 5.33
N ASP A 90 33.37 26.44 5.71
CA ASP A 90 32.05 27.04 5.54
C ASP A 90 31.34 26.61 4.26
N VAL A 91 30.13 26.08 4.40
CA VAL A 91 29.17 26.00 3.29
C VAL A 91 28.04 26.95 3.63
N SER A 92 28.10 28.11 2.99
CA SER A 92 27.02 29.08 2.89
C SER A 92 25.74 28.41 2.38
N ASP A 93 24.61 28.84 2.94
CA ASP A 93 23.25 28.57 2.48
C ASP A 93 23.17 28.56 0.95
N ALA A 94 23.08 27.36 0.37
CA ALA A 94 22.59 27.16 -0.97
C ALA A 94 21.21 26.55 -0.80
N ASP A 95 20.19 27.25 -1.30
CA ASP A 95 18.83 26.75 -1.39
C ASP A 95 18.84 25.38 -2.10
N GLU A 96 18.78 24.28 -1.34
CA GLU A 96 18.54 22.95 -1.91
C GLU A 96 17.11 22.94 -2.46
N GLU A 97 16.99 23.19 -3.76
CA GLU A 97 15.74 23.16 -4.49
C GLU A 97 15.10 21.76 -4.34
N ALA A 98 13.84 21.73 -3.88
CA ALA A 98 13.16 20.48 -3.61
C ALA A 98 13.13 19.59 -4.86
N PRO A 99 13.40 18.27 -4.74
CA PRO A 99 13.41 17.38 -5.90
C PRO A 99 12.04 17.37 -6.59
N ASN A 100 12.03 17.73 -7.88
CA ASN A 100 10.82 17.90 -8.67
C ASN A 100 10.48 16.62 -9.45
N VAL A 101 9.20 16.23 -9.42
CA VAL A 101 8.68 15.07 -10.18
C VAL A 101 8.98 15.19 -11.67
N ARG A 102 8.94 16.42 -12.21
CA ARG A 102 9.19 16.74 -13.63
C ARG A 102 10.55 16.28 -14.12
N GLU A 103 11.60 16.51 -13.35
CA GLU A 103 12.97 16.16 -13.77
C GLU A 103 13.20 14.64 -13.70
N ARG A 104 12.50 13.97 -12.79
CA ARG A 104 12.71 12.57 -12.45
C ARG A 104 11.81 11.62 -13.27
N ALA A 105 10.68 12.08 -13.79
CA ALA A 105 9.81 11.31 -14.69
C ALA A 105 10.31 11.22 -16.16
N GLY A 106 11.58 11.55 -16.43
CA GLY A 106 12.09 11.84 -17.77
C GLY A 106 11.85 10.78 -18.85
N ARG A 107 11.86 9.48 -18.49
CA ARG A 107 11.56 8.40 -19.45
C ARG A 107 10.09 8.33 -19.83
N THR A 108 9.19 8.34 -18.83
CA THR A 108 7.73 8.31 -19.07
C THR A 108 7.30 9.57 -19.82
N ARG A 109 7.79 10.73 -19.39
CA ARG A 109 7.55 12.03 -20.03
C ARG A 109 7.96 12.06 -21.51
N SER A 110 9.08 11.44 -21.86
CA SER A 110 9.56 11.37 -23.25
C SER A 110 8.58 10.63 -24.17
N LEU A 111 7.90 9.58 -23.68
CA LEU A 111 6.89 8.85 -24.44
C LEU A 111 5.69 9.76 -24.77
N PHE A 112 5.14 10.43 -23.75
CA PHE A 112 4.02 11.36 -23.93
C PHE A 112 4.40 12.55 -24.81
N THR A 113 5.60 13.11 -24.65
CA THR A 113 6.08 14.23 -25.47
C THR A 113 6.11 13.86 -26.96
N GLN A 114 6.59 12.66 -27.29
CA GLN A 114 6.64 12.18 -28.68
C GLN A 114 5.24 12.01 -29.26
N ALA A 115 4.33 11.37 -28.53
CA ALA A 115 2.94 11.21 -28.96
C ALA A 115 2.24 12.57 -29.16
N PHE A 116 2.49 13.54 -28.27
CA PHE A 116 1.93 14.89 -28.37
C PHE A 116 2.50 15.74 -29.50
N GLN A 117 3.75 15.49 -29.91
CA GLN A 117 4.30 16.10 -31.12
C GLN A 117 3.68 15.50 -32.38
N SER A 118 3.46 14.18 -32.38
CA SER A 118 2.86 13.45 -33.49
C SER A 118 1.41 13.90 -33.77
N ILE A 119 0.54 13.97 -32.75
CA ILE A 119 -0.84 14.48 -32.88
C ILE A 119 -0.89 15.93 -33.38
N ARG A 120 0.04 16.79 -32.94
CA ARG A 120 0.12 18.18 -33.40
C ARG A 120 0.53 18.30 -34.87
N ALA A 121 1.41 17.41 -35.34
CA ALA A 121 1.87 17.40 -36.72
C ALA A 121 0.85 16.77 -37.68
N ARG A 122 0.17 15.70 -37.26
CA ARG A 122 -0.74 14.91 -38.09
C ARG A 122 -2.20 15.38 -38.03
N GLY A 123 -2.60 16.02 -36.93
CA GLY A 123 -4.00 16.29 -36.62
C GLY A 123 -4.68 15.09 -35.93
N ILE A 124 -6.00 15.17 -35.75
CA ILE A 124 -6.77 14.15 -35.04
C ILE A 124 -7.32 13.12 -36.05
N ASP A 125 -6.67 11.97 -36.14
CA ASP A 125 -7.09 10.85 -36.99
C ASP A 125 -7.04 9.50 -36.24
N ALA A 126 -7.44 8.41 -36.91
CA ALA A 126 -7.45 7.07 -36.32
C ALA A 126 -6.07 6.63 -35.82
N ALA A 127 -5.03 6.85 -36.63
CA ALA A 127 -3.66 6.48 -36.27
C ALA A 127 -3.17 7.21 -35.00
N THR A 128 -3.61 8.44 -34.81
CA THR A 128 -3.26 9.23 -33.62
C THR A 128 -3.93 8.70 -32.34
N TRP A 129 -5.15 8.17 -32.44
CA TRP A 129 -5.78 7.50 -31.31
C TRP A 129 -5.08 6.20 -30.93
N ASP A 130 -4.63 5.43 -31.92
CA ASP A 130 -3.86 4.20 -31.68
C ASP A 130 -2.52 4.51 -31.02
N GLU A 131 -1.84 5.58 -31.46
CA GLU A 131 -0.56 6.05 -30.87
C GLU A 131 -0.72 6.54 -29.43
N LEU A 132 -1.80 7.27 -29.12
CA LEU A 132 -2.12 7.67 -27.75
C LEU A 132 -2.42 6.45 -26.87
N GLU A 133 -3.19 5.47 -27.38
CA GLU A 133 -3.48 4.24 -26.65
C GLU A 133 -2.21 3.44 -26.37
N GLU A 134 -1.36 3.24 -27.37
CA GLU A 134 -0.06 2.59 -27.22
C GLU A 134 0.82 3.31 -26.18
N THR A 135 0.85 4.64 -26.21
CA THR A 135 1.61 5.45 -25.24
C THR A 135 1.13 5.23 -23.80
N LEU A 136 -0.18 5.23 -23.57
CA LEU A 136 -0.76 4.96 -22.25
C LEU A 136 -0.41 3.54 -21.76
N LEU A 137 -0.43 2.55 -22.66
CA LEU A 137 -0.07 1.17 -22.33
C LEU A 137 1.41 1.02 -22.01
N LEU A 138 2.30 1.64 -22.79
CA LEU A 138 3.74 1.65 -22.54
C LEU A 138 4.10 2.33 -21.21
N ALA A 139 3.31 3.32 -20.80
CA ALA A 139 3.44 3.98 -19.51
C ALA A 139 2.90 3.15 -18.33
N ASP A 140 2.44 1.90 -18.55
CA ASP A 140 1.89 1.00 -17.52
C ASP A 140 0.54 1.46 -16.91
N ILE A 141 -0.25 2.30 -17.60
CA ILE A 141 -1.59 2.74 -17.17
C ILE A 141 -2.63 1.60 -17.26
N GLY A 142 -2.43 0.67 -18.19
CA GLY A 142 -3.29 -0.49 -18.40
C GLY A 142 -4.47 -0.24 -19.33
N ILE A 143 -4.96 -1.31 -19.96
CA ILE A 143 -5.95 -1.26 -21.06
C ILE A 143 -7.27 -0.66 -20.58
N GLY A 144 -7.81 -1.17 -19.45
CA GLY A 144 -9.13 -0.74 -18.99
C GLY A 144 -9.21 0.76 -18.68
N LEU A 145 -8.13 1.34 -18.14
CA LEU A 145 -8.07 2.76 -17.88
C LEU A 145 -7.75 3.58 -19.14
N ALA A 146 -6.86 3.09 -20.01
CA ALA A 146 -6.59 3.74 -21.30
C ALA A 146 -7.86 3.91 -22.13
N THR A 147 -8.68 2.85 -22.25
CA THR A 147 -9.99 2.92 -22.91
C THR A 147 -10.92 3.94 -22.23
N ARG A 148 -10.99 3.92 -20.89
CA ARG A 148 -11.83 4.86 -20.12
C ARG A 148 -11.42 6.33 -20.30
N LEU A 149 -10.12 6.59 -20.49
CA LEU A 149 -9.59 7.92 -20.74
C LEU A 149 -9.84 8.35 -22.20
N LEU A 150 -9.65 7.47 -23.18
CA LEU A 150 -9.68 7.84 -24.60
C LEU A 150 -11.08 7.85 -25.22
N ASP A 151 -11.98 6.95 -24.81
CA ASP A 151 -13.32 6.85 -25.42
C ASP A 151 -14.18 8.12 -25.26
N PRO A 152 -14.23 8.78 -24.09
CA PRO A 152 -14.93 10.06 -23.96
C PRO A 152 -14.35 11.15 -24.85
N LEU A 153 -13.02 11.19 -25.01
CA LEU A 153 -12.34 12.16 -25.87
C LEU A 153 -12.64 11.91 -27.35
N ARG A 154 -12.64 10.65 -27.78
CA ARG A 154 -13.06 10.24 -29.14
C ARG A 154 -14.50 10.69 -29.42
N ALA A 155 -15.40 10.52 -28.44
CA ALA A 155 -16.79 10.95 -28.56
C ALA A 155 -16.92 12.49 -28.64
N ALA A 156 -16.19 13.23 -27.82
CA ALA A 156 -16.18 14.70 -27.81
C ALA A 156 -15.65 15.30 -29.12
N VAL A 157 -14.60 14.70 -29.71
CA VAL A 157 -14.12 15.09 -31.06
C VAL A 157 -15.19 14.83 -32.12
N LYS A 158 -15.85 13.65 -32.08
CA LYS A 158 -16.93 13.31 -33.03
C LYS A 158 -18.15 14.24 -32.89
N ALA A 159 -18.42 14.73 -31.68
CA ALA A 159 -19.46 15.72 -31.40
C ALA A 159 -19.06 17.16 -31.77
N GLY A 160 -17.78 17.41 -32.11
CA GLY A 160 -17.27 18.73 -32.44
C GLY A 160 -17.03 19.65 -31.23
N GLU A 161 -16.95 19.06 -30.03
CA GLU A 161 -16.66 19.74 -28.76
C GLU A 161 -15.16 20.01 -28.61
N LEU A 162 -14.33 19.01 -28.95
CA LEU A 162 -12.87 19.14 -29.06
C LEU A 162 -12.49 19.28 -30.54
N ARG A 163 -11.76 20.33 -30.90
CA ARG A 163 -11.54 20.71 -32.31
C ARG A 163 -10.07 20.75 -32.71
N SER A 164 -9.17 20.93 -31.74
CA SER A 164 -7.74 21.01 -31.96
C SER A 164 -6.97 19.87 -31.28
N PRO A 165 -5.78 19.50 -31.78
CA PRO A 165 -4.83 18.63 -31.08
C PRO A 165 -4.61 19.03 -29.62
N ASP A 166 -4.44 20.33 -29.36
CA ASP A 166 -4.20 20.83 -28.01
C ASP A 166 -5.45 20.71 -27.11
N ASP A 167 -6.66 20.81 -27.67
CA ASP A 167 -7.90 20.56 -26.91
C ASP A 167 -7.93 19.10 -26.43
N VAL A 168 -7.54 18.15 -27.28
CA VAL A 168 -7.49 16.71 -26.93
C VAL A 168 -6.41 16.44 -25.88
N ILE A 169 -5.23 17.03 -26.02
CA ILE A 169 -4.13 16.88 -25.05
C ILE A 169 -4.55 17.45 -23.69
N ASN A 170 -5.16 18.63 -23.66
CA ASN A 170 -5.63 19.25 -22.42
C ASN A 170 -6.77 18.45 -21.79
N ALA A 171 -7.74 17.96 -22.57
CA ALA A 171 -8.82 17.11 -22.07
C ALA A 171 -8.29 15.77 -21.51
N LEU A 172 -7.23 15.22 -22.10
CA LEU A 172 -6.56 14.02 -21.59
C LEU A 172 -5.87 14.31 -20.26
N ARG A 173 -5.15 15.45 -20.16
CA ARG A 173 -4.52 15.91 -18.91
C ARG A 173 -5.55 16.03 -17.79
N GLU A 174 -6.65 16.73 -18.05
CA GLU A 174 -7.75 16.91 -17.09
C GLU A 174 -8.37 15.58 -16.69
N SER A 175 -8.64 14.69 -17.66
CA SER A 175 -9.19 13.37 -17.38
C SER A 175 -8.25 12.52 -16.52
N MET A 176 -6.95 12.55 -16.80
CA MET A 176 -5.95 11.84 -16.00
C MET A 176 -5.86 12.41 -14.57
N THR A 177 -5.79 13.73 -14.40
CA THR A 177 -5.78 14.36 -13.08
C THR A 177 -7.04 14.02 -12.28
N ALA A 178 -8.21 14.01 -12.91
CA ALA A 178 -9.48 13.69 -12.26
C ALA A 178 -9.56 12.24 -11.76
N GLN A 179 -8.85 11.28 -12.39
CA GLN A 179 -8.79 9.90 -11.87
C GLN A 179 -8.07 9.81 -10.52
N LEU A 180 -7.19 10.77 -10.21
CA LEU A 180 -6.34 10.76 -9.01
C LEU A 180 -6.77 11.77 -7.94
N SER A 181 -7.72 12.68 -8.20
CA SER A 181 -7.93 13.85 -7.33
C SER A 181 -8.90 13.64 -6.15
N SER A 182 -9.51 12.46 -5.99
CA SER A 182 -10.68 12.29 -5.11
C SER A 182 -10.42 11.67 -3.73
N THR A 183 -9.17 11.30 -3.42
CA THR A 183 -8.83 10.54 -2.21
C THR A 183 -7.96 11.36 -1.25
N ASP A 184 -8.19 11.23 0.05
CA ASP A 184 -7.31 11.80 1.08
C ASP A 184 -5.91 11.14 1.01
N ARG A 185 -4.88 11.97 0.96
CA ARG A 185 -3.47 11.56 0.83
C ARG A 185 -2.62 11.96 2.02
N SER A 186 -3.24 12.60 3.02
CA SER A 186 -2.53 13.01 4.23
C SER A 186 -1.97 11.79 4.96
N LEU A 187 -0.79 11.96 5.56
CA LEU A 187 -0.23 10.97 6.47
C LEU A 187 -0.78 11.25 7.86
N HIS A 188 -1.57 10.32 8.40
CA HIS A 188 -2.29 10.52 9.64
C HIS A 188 -1.36 10.44 10.86
N LEU A 189 -1.29 11.53 11.62
CA LEU A 189 -0.58 11.67 12.90
C LEU A 189 -1.51 12.18 14.01
N ASP A 190 -2.81 11.91 13.87
CA ASP A 190 -3.86 12.61 14.61
C ASP A 190 -4.05 12.08 16.05
N ALA A 191 -3.34 11.02 16.45
CA ALA A 191 -3.44 10.50 17.81
C ALA A 191 -2.69 11.43 18.78
N ALA A 192 -3.46 12.13 19.62
CA ALA A 192 -2.93 13.09 20.59
C ALA A 192 -2.47 12.44 21.90
N GLU A 193 -3.12 11.34 22.33
CA GLU A 193 -2.91 10.74 23.66
C GLU A 193 -2.10 9.44 23.62
N THR A 194 -1.87 8.88 22.44
CA THR A 194 -1.15 7.62 22.23
C THR A 194 -0.17 7.74 21.07
N PRO A 195 0.94 6.99 21.04
CA PRO A 195 1.82 6.96 19.88
C PRO A 195 1.05 6.65 18.60
N ASN A 196 1.33 7.40 17.54
CA ASN A 196 0.90 7.08 16.19
C ASN A 196 1.77 5.93 15.66
N VAL A 197 1.17 4.96 14.98
CA VAL A 197 1.88 3.76 14.51
C VAL A 197 1.69 3.60 13.01
N TRP A 198 2.81 3.59 12.28
CA TRP A 198 2.87 3.36 10.85
C TRP A 198 3.58 2.04 10.58
N ILE A 199 2.89 1.11 9.93
CA ILE A 199 3.42 -0.21 9.60
C ILE A 199 3.73 -0.27 8.10
N PHE A 200 4.94 -0.69 7.76
CA PHE A 200 5.40 -0.74 6.38
C PHE A 200 5.38 -2.16 5.87
N VAL A 201 4.67 -2.41 4.77
CA VAL A 201 4.52 -3.72 4.13
C VAL A 201 4.94 -3.66 2.68
N GLY A 202 5.21 -4.82 2.08
CA GLY A 202 5.65 -4.94 0.68
C GLY A 202 6.75 -5.97 0.52
N VAL A 203 7.10 -6.28 -0.73
CA VAL A 203 8.08 -7.34 -1.03
C VAL A 203 9.51 -6.90 -0.73
N ASN A 204 10.47 -7.82 -0.77
CA ASN A 204 11.88 -7.48 -0.60
C ASN A 204 12.41 -6.66 -1.79
N GLY A 205 13.33 -5.72 -1.52
CA GLY A 205 14.00 -4.94 -2.57
C GLY A 205 13.24 -3.72 -3.10
N VAL A 206 11.99 -3.50 -2.69
CA VAL A 206 11.18 -2.32 -3.07
C VAL A 206 11.53 -1.05 -2.31
N GLY A 207 12.44 -1.12 -1.33
CA GLY A 207 12.89 0.05 -0.57
C GLY A 207 12.13 0.35 0.72
N LYS A 208 11.50 -0.64 1.37
CA LYS A 208 10.81 -0.47 2.67
C LYS A 208 11.69 0.17 3.75
N THR A 209 12.78 -0.48 4.12
CA THR A 209 13.71 -0.01 5.17
C THR A 209 14.28 1.37 4.84
N THR A 210 14.61 1.64 3.57
CA THR A 210 15.04 2.96 3.12
C THR A 210 13.93 3.99 3.29
N THR A 211 12.71 3.69 2.89
CA THR A 211 11.54 4.58 3.04
C THR A 211 11.30 4.93 4.51
N ILE A 212 11.37 3.94 5.40
CA ILE A 212 11.24 4.14 6.86
C ILE A 212 12.30 5.13 7.35
N GLY A 213 13.56 4.93 6.94
CA GLY A 213 14.66 5.81 7.32
C GLY A 213 14.50 7.25 6.84
N LYS A 214 14.06 7.44 5.59
CA LYS A 214 13.76 8.77 5.03
C LYS A 214 12.63 9.46 5.79
N ILE A 215 11.53 8.74 6.06
CA ILE A 215 10.40 9.25 6.84
C ILE A 215 10.85 9.66 8.25
N ALA A 216 11.62 8.81 8.93
CA ALA A 216 12.09 9.15 10.26
C ALA A 216 12.98 10.39 10.28
N THR A 217 13.87 10.53 9.28
CA THR A 217 14.72 11.70 9.14
C THR A 217 13.88 12.96 8.95
N ALA A 218 12.89 12.92 8.05
CA ALA A 218 11.98 14.03 7.80
C ALA A 218 11.15 14.37 9.05
N GLN A 219 10.58 13.38 9.73
CA GLN A 219 9.77 13.58 10.94
C GLN A 219 10.59 14.10 12.12
N ALA A 220 11.81 13.58 12.32
CA ALA A 220 12.73 14.08 13.34
C ALA A 220 13.12 15.54 13.06
N ALA A 221 13.34 15.92 11.80
CA ALA A 221 13.61 17.30 11.41
C ALA A 221 12.42 18.24 11.69
N LEU A 222 11.19 17.73 11.65
CA LEU A 222 9.97 18.44 12.06
C LEU A 222 9.77 18.49 13.60
N GLY A 223 10.67 17.89 14.38
CA GLY A 223 10.57 17.83 15.84
C GLY A 223 9.70 16.68 16.38
N THR A 224 9.18 15.81 15.51
CA THR A 224 8.44 14.61 15.91
C THR A 224 9.41 13.62 16.54
N SER A 225 9.10 13.10 17.73
CA SER A 225 9.89 12.02 18.32
C SER A 225 9.52 10.69 17.67
N VAL A 226 10.53 9.96 17.19
CA VAL A 226 10.36 8.74 16.38
C VAL A 226 11.01 7.54 17.06
N LEU A 227 10.33 6.38 16.97
CA LEU A 227 10.87 5.06 17.28
C LEU A 227 10.75 4.15 16.06
N MET A 228 11.85 3.51 15.67
CA MET A 228 11.88 2.48 14.64
C MET A 228 11.85 1.08 15.27
N ALA A 229 10.91 0.24 14.85
CA ALA A 229 10.79 -1.15 15.28
C ALA A 229 11.19 -2.11 14.14
N ALA A 230 12.24 -2.89 14.36
CA ALA A 230 12.82 -3.80 13.38
C ALA A 230 12.07 -5.15 13.30
N GLY A 231 10.87 -5.13 12.70
CA GLY A 231 10.05 -6.33 12.53
C GLY A 231 10.44 -7.26 11.38
N ASP A 232 11.40 -6.90 10.51
CA ASP A 232 12.04 -7.87 9.57
C ASP A 232 13.03 -8.77 10.33
N THR A 233 12.51 -9.68 11.16
CA THR A 233 13.31 -10.53 12.05
C THR A 233 14.07 -11.64 11.32
N PHE A 234 13.72 -11.91 10.05
CA PHE A 234 14.36 -12.93 9.22
C PHE A 234 15.62 -12.45 8.48
N ARG A 235 15.91 -11.16 8.50
CA ARG A 235 17.05 -10.57 7.81
C ARG A 235 17.86 -9.74 8.80
N ALA A 236 18.90 -10.34 9.38
CA ALA A 236 19.81 -9.63 10.29
C ALA A 236 20.31 -8.30 9.70
N ALA A 237 20.73 -8.31 8.43
CA ALA A 237 21.17 -7.12 7.71
C ALA A 237 20.09 -6.03 7.54
N ALA A 238 18.79 -6.40 7.51
CA ALA A 238 17.71 -5.40 7.44
C ALA A 238 17.58 -4.65 8.77
N ALA A 239 17.68 -5.37 9.90
CA ALA A 239 17.67 -4.75 11.22
C ALA A 239 18.90 -3.86 11.44
N GLU A 240 20.08 -4.27 10.99
CA GLU A 240 21.31 -3.45 11.03
C GLU A 240 21.18 -2.20 10.17
N GLN A 241 20.64 -2.33 8.95
CA GLN A 241 20.38 -1.19 8.08
C GLN A 241 19.40 -0.20 8.72
N LEU A 242 18.33 -0.70 9.35
CA LEU A 242 17.35 0.13 10.06
C LEU A 242 17.97 0.83 11.29
N GLN A 243 18.87 0.15 12.00
CA GLN A 243 19.59 0.74 13.13
C GLN A 243 20.47 1.91 12.69
N VAL A 244 21.19 1.80 11.57
CA VAL A 244 21.97 2.91 11.01
C VAL A 244 21.08 4.11 10.68
N TRP A 245 19.87 3.87 10.15
CA TRP A 245 18.89 4.93 9.92
C TRP A 245 18.40 5.56 11.22
N ALA A 246 18.17 4.76 12.27
CA ALA A 246 17.78 5.27 13.58
C ALA A 246 18.86 6.19 14.18
N GLU A 247 20.12 5.75 14.14
CA GLU A 247 21.27 6.53 14.61
C GLU A 247 21.42 7.84 13.83
N ARG A 248 21.28 7.82 12.51
CA ARG A 248 21.36 9.01 11.65
C ARG A 248 20.24 10.02 11.88
N SER A 249 19.03 9.54 12.13
CA SER A 249 17.84 10.39 12.37
C SER A 249 17.67 10.81 13.82
N GLY A 250 18.46 10.26 14.75
CA GLY A 250 18.26 10.44 16.19
C GLY A 250 17.02 9.71 16.74
N ALA A 251 16.43 8.80 15.96
CA ALA A 251 15.27 8.02 16.37
C ALA A 251 15.65 6.96 17.41
N SER A 252 14.72 6.64 18.30
CA SER A 252 14.82 5.45 19.14
C SER A 252 14.73 4.18 18.30
N PHE A 253 15.32 3.09 18.76
CA PHE A 253 15.35 1.83 18.03
C PHE A 253 14.95 0.65 18.92
N VAL A 254 14.15 -0.27 18.38
CA VAL A 254 13.76 -1.53 19.01
C VAL A 254 14.00 -2.67 18.03
N ARG A 255 14.66 -3.73 18.51
CA ARG A 255 14.96 -4.95 17.75
C ARG A 255 14.69 -6.17 18.62
N GLY A 256 14.05 -7.19 18.04
CA GLY A 256 13.88 -8.50 18.66
C GLY A 256 15.04 -9.46 18.37
N ALA A 257 14.93 -10.68 18.89
CA ALA A 257 15.84 -11.76 18.52
C ALA A 257 15.73 -12.10 17.03
N GLU A 258 16.86 -12.50 16.42
CA GLU A 258 16.87 -12.99 15.03
C GLU A 258 16.00 -14.24 14.89
N GLY A 259 15.15 -14.27 13.86
CA GLY A 259 14.12 -15.30 13.68
C GLY A 259 12.97 -15.24 14.70
N GLY A 260 12.92 -14.21 15.55
CA GLY A 260 11.84 -13.97 16.50
C GLY A 260 10.53 -13.57 15.82
N ASP A 261 9.46 -13.47 16.62
CA ASP A 261 8.12 -13.09 16.13
C ASP A 261 8.03 -11.59 15.80
N PRO A 262 7.82 -11.20 14.53
CA PRO A 262 7.71 -9.79 14.13
C PRO A 262 6.62 -9.03 14.89
N ALA A 263 5.49 -9.68 15.16
CA ALA A 263 4.37 -9.07 15.86
C ALA A 263 4.75 -8.63 17.28
N SER A 264 5.59 -9.42 17.97
CA SER A 264 6.12 -9.08 19.29
C SER A 264 7.07 -7.88 19.23
N VAL A 265 7.92 -7.79 18.20
CA VAL A 265 8.84 -6.64 18.04
C VAL A 265 8.08 -5.34 17.83
N ILE A 266 7.04 -5.36 16.99
CA ILE A 266 6.18 -4.18 16.79
C ILE A 266 5.44 -3.82 18.08
N PHE A 267 4.88 -4.79 18.80
CA PHE A 267 4.20 -4.57 20.08
C PHE A 267 5.13 -3.92 21.12
N ASP A 268 6.34 -4.45 21.26
CA ASP A 268 7.35 -3.93 22.19
C ASP A 268 7.82 -2.53 21.79
N GLY A 269 7.91 -2.26 20.48
CA GLY A 269 8.15 -0.91 19.95
C GLY A 269 7.09 0.08 20.39
N ILE A 270 5.81 -0.27 20.26
CA ILE A 270 4.68 0.58 20.66
C ILE A 270 4.66 0.79 22.18
N GLN A 271 4.85 -0.26 22.97
CA GLN A 271 4.93 -0.14 24.44
C GLN A 271 6.10 0.76 24.87
N SER A 272 7.28 0.58 24.27
CA SER A 272 8.47 1.39 24.52
C SER A 272 8.17 2.86 24.20
N ALA A 273 7.56 3.14 23.06
CA ALA A 273 7.16 4.49 22.67
C ALA A 273 6.19 5.12 23.68
N ALA A 274 5.14 4.40 24.06
CA ALA A 274 4.16 4.88 25.06
C ALA A 274 4.82 5.20 26.40
N SER A 275 5.73 4.33 26.88
CA SER A 275 6.43 4.53 28.15
C SER A 275 7.41 5.70 28.15
N LYS A 276 7.93 6.06 26.97
CA LYS A 276 8.93 7.12 26.78
C LYS A 276 8.31 8.43 26.28
N GLY A 277 6.99 8.47 26.05
CA GLY A 277 6.33 9.63 25.45
C GLY A 277 6.75 9.91 23.99
N ILE A 278 7.12 8.87 23.24
CA ILE A 278 7.49 8.99 21.82
C ILE A 278 6.21 9.03 20.97
N THR A 279 6.14 9.98 20.04
CA THR A 279 4.92 10.31 19.29
C THR A 279 4.65 9.43 18.07
N LEU A 280 5.69 8.88 17.44
CA LEU A 280 5.57 8.12 16.20
C LEU A 280 6.39 6.82 16.25
N VAL A 281 5.76 5.70 15.90
CA VAL A 281 6.38 4.39 15.73
C VAL A 281 6.36 4.01 14.26
N LEU A 282 7.52 3.69 13.71
CA LEU A 282 7.68 3.17 12.36
C LEU A 282 8.06 1.68 12.43
N GLY A 283 7.16 0.80 12.01
CA GLY A 283 7.35 -0.65 12.05
C GLY A 283 7.78 -1.22 10.70
N ASP A 284 9.00 -1.75 10.62
CA ASP A 284 9.45 -2.53 9.45
C ASP A 284 8.87 -3.95 9.51
N THR A 285 8.66 -4.58 8.36
CA THR A 285 8.14 -5.96 8.28
C THR A 285 8.86 -6.78 7.22
N ALA A 286 8.77 -8.11 7.32
CA ALA A 286 9.30 -9.02 6.32
C ALA A 286 8.59 -8.86 4.96
N GLY A 287 9.30 -9.13 3.86
CA GLY A 287 8.78 -9.06 2.48
C GLY A 287 9.01 -10.30 1.62
N ARG A 288 9.22 -11.47 2.24
CA ARG A 288 9.56 -12.74 1.55
C ARG A 288 8.33 -13.39 0.89
N LEU A 289 8.00 -12.98 -0.33
CA LEU A 289 6.79 -13.44 -1.05
C LEU A 289 6.83 -14.91 -1.52
N GLN A 290 7.99 -15.58 -1.52
CA GLN A 290 8.12 -16.97 -1.98
C GLN A 290 7.26 -17.99 -1.20
N ASN A 291 6.88 -17.67 0.04
CA ASN A 291 5.95 -18.44 0.87
C ASN A 291 4.69 -17.61 1.18
N LYS A 292 3.95 -17.26 0.13
CA LYS A 292 2.81 -16.31 0.15
C LYS A 292 1.86 -16.46 1.34
N SER A 293 1.38 -17.69 1.61
CA SER A 293 0.41 -17.94 2.69
C SER A 293 0.96 -17.57 4.08
N ASN A 294 2.23 -17.90 4.34
CA ASN A 294 2.84 -17.68 5.64
C ASN A 294 3.11 -16.19 5.86
N LEU A 295 3.58 -15.49 4.83
CA LEU A 295 3.80 -14.03 4.89
C LEU A 295 2.49 -13.30 5.20
N MET A 296 1.40 -13.63 4.51
CA MET A 296 0.12 -12.93 4.72
C MET A 296 -0.46 -13.16 6.11
N GLU A 297 -0.35 -14.38 6.66
CA GLU A 297 -0.77 -14.66 8.04
C GLU A 297 0.11 -13.96 9.08
N GLU A 298 1.41 -13.84 8.81
CA GLU A 298 2.35 -13.07 9.65
C GLU A 298 1.97 -11.58 9.67
N LEU A 299 1.70 -10.97 8.51
CA LEU A 299 1.33 -9.56 8.45
C LEU A 299 -0.04 -9.28 9.08
N LYS A 300 -1.03 -10.16 8.88
CA LYS A 300 -2.31 -10.10 9.61
C LYS A 300 -2.11 -10.16 11.12
N LYS A 301 -1.19 -11.03 11.57
CA LYS A 301 -0.84 -11.14 12.99
C LYS A 301 -0.18 -9.85 13.50
N VAL A 302 0.77 -9.28 12.75
CA VAL A 302 1.40 -8.00 13.10
C VAL A 302 0.34 -6.90 13.29
N ARG A 303 -0.57 -6.72 12.33
CA ARG A 303 -1.66 -5.74 12.44
C ARG A 303 -2.51 -5.94 13.70
N ARG A 304 -3.04 -7.16 13.88
CA ARG A 304 -3.90 -7.52 15.01
C ARG A 304 -3.22 -7.38 16.38
N VAL A 305 -1.91 -7.60 16.45
CA VAL A 305 -1.15 -7.44 17.70
C VAL A 305 -0.84 -5.97 17.96
N ALA A 306 -0.49 -5.20 16.92
CA ALA A 306 -0.30 -3.76 17.02
C ALA A 306 -1.58 -3.04 17.51
N ASP A 307 -2.77 -3.46 17.04
CA ASP A 307 -4.07 -2.92 17.48
C ASP A 307 -4.38 -3.16 18.98
N LYS A 308 -3.64 -4.06 19.66
CA LYS A 308 -3.79 -4.33 21.11
C LYS A 308 -2.80 -3.56 21.96
N ALA A 309 -1.80 -2.94 21.35
CA ALA A 309 -0.77 -2.18 22.05
C ALA A 309 -1.31 -0.81 22.49
N PRO A 310 -0.67 -0.12 23.45
CA PRO A 310 -1.06 1.24 23.86
C PRO A 310 -0.61 2.28 22.82
N GLY A 311 -1.13 2.17 21.60
CA GLY A 311 -0.85 3.02 20.44
C GLY A 311 -1.98 2.92 19.42
N THR A 312 -2.05 3.87 18.49
CA THR A 312 -3.04 3.86 17.42
C THR A 312 -2.36 3.51 16.11
N VAL A 313 -2.84 2.47 15.40
CA VAL A 313 -2.33 2.15 14.06
C VAL A 313 -3.03 3.01 13.02
N ASN A 314 -2.43 4.17 12.73
CA ASN A 314 -2.94 5.17 11.80
C ASN A 314 -2.70 4.79 10.34
N GLU A 315 -1.55 4.19 10.04
CA GLU A 315 -1.15 3.90 8.67
C GLU A 315 -0.62 2.47 8.53
N VAL A 316 -1.05 1.83 7.45
CA VAL A 316 -0.40 0.65 6.89
C VAL A 316 0.02 1.01 5.48
N LEU A 317 1.30 1.32 5.31
CA LEU A 317 1.87 1.82 4.08
C LEU A 317 2.47 0.67 3.27
N LEU A 318 1.90 0.42 2.09
CA LEU A 318 2.43 -0.53 1.13
C LEU A 318 3.50 0.14 0.27
N VAL A 319 4.72 -0.37 0.32
CA VAL A 319 5.82 0.13 -0.50
C VAL A 319 5.91 -0.69 -1.80
N ILE A 320 5.86 0.01 -2.94
CA ILE A 320 5.90 -0.57 -4.28
C ILE A 320 7.04 0.06 -5.07
N ASP A 321 7.75 -0.75 -5.85
CA ASP A 321 8.77 -0.29 -6.78
C ASP A 321 8.12 0.05 -8.14
N ALA A 322 8.23 1.31 -8.58
CA ALA A 322 7.65 1.80 -9.83
C ALA A 322 8.18 1.10 -11.08
N THR A 323 9.35 0.43 -11.01
CA THR A 323 9.93 -0.29 -12.14
C THR A 323 9.24 -1.64 -12.39
N THR A 324 8.51 -2.15 -11.40
CA THR A 324 7.88 -3.48 -11.47
C THR A 324 6.65 -3.53 -12.36
N GLY A 325 6.04 -2.37 -12.67
CA GLY A 325 4.85 -2.30 -13.53
C GLY A 325 3.70 -3.17 -13.01
N GLN A 326 2.95 -3.80 -13.91
CA GLN A 326 1.81 -4.65 -13.56
C GLN A 326 2.10 -5.78 -12.54
N ASN A 327 3.35 -6.23 -12.41
CA ASN A 327 3.73 -7.18 -11.38
C ASN A 327 3.55 -6.59 -9.96
N GLY A 328 3.93 -5.33 -9.77
CA GLY A 328 3.72 -4.61 -8.52
C GLY A 328 2.24 -4.46 -8.16
N LEU A 329 1.38 -4.27 -9.16
CA LEU A 329 -0.07 -4.19 -8.96
C LEU A 329 -0.67 -5.51 -8.47
N SER A 330 -0.24 -6.64 -9.03
CA SER A 330 -0.69 -7.96 -8.59
C SER A 330 -0.31 -8.23 -7.13
N GLN A 331 0.90 -7.83 -6.73
CA GLN A 331 1.38 -7.93 -5.35
C GLN A 331 0.56 -7.02 -4.43
N ALA A 332 0.35 -5.78 -4.84
CA ALA A 332 -0.40 -4.81 -4.07
C ALA A 332 -1.82 -5.28 -3.74
N ARG A 333 -2.48 -5.97 -4.68
CA ARG A 333 -3.79 -6.59 -4.44
C ARG A 333 -3.75 -7.66 -3.33
N GLU A 334 -2.69 -8.47 -3.30
CA GLU A 334 -2.52 -9.50 -2.26
C GLU A 334 -2.27 -8.87 -0.88
N PHE A 335 -1.41 -7.84 -0.78
CA PHE A 335 -1.14 -7.14 0.47
C PHE A 335 -2.36 -6.34 0.97
N ALA A 336 -3.05 -5.63 0.08
CA ALA A 336 -4.26 -4.87 0.40
C ALA A 336 -5.35 -5.77 1.01
N ALA A 337 -5.51 -6.98 0.48
CA ALA A 337 -6.47 -7.96 1.02
C ALA A 337 -6.07 -8.53 2.39
N ALA A 338 -4.82 -8.38 2.82
CA ALA A 338 -4.29 -9.00 4.03
C ALA A 338 -4.12 -8.03 5.20
N THR A 339 -3.83 -6.75 4.97
CA THR A 339 -3.31 -5.86 6.04
C THR A 339 -4.03 -4.53 6.20
N ASP A 340 -5.21 -4.34 5.61
CA ASP A 340 -5.96 -3.08 5.64
C ASP A 340 -5.07 -1.87 5.27
N VAL A 341 -4.44 -1.96 4.10
CA VAL A 341 -3.52 -0.94 3.58
C VAL A 341 -4.25 0.40 3.44
N THR A 342 -3.68 1.45 4.04
CA THR A 342 -4.26 2.81 4.07
C THR A 342 -3.66 3.73 3.01
N GLY A 343 -2.47 3.41 2.52
CA GLY A 343 -1.77 4.21 1.53
C GLY A 343 -0.61 3.46 0.87
N VAL A 344 -0.17 3.99 -0.26
CA VAL A 344 0.97 3.47 -1.02
C VAL A 344 2.13 4.45 -1.01
N VAL A 345 3.34 3.91 -0.87
CA VAL A 345 4.60 4.61 -1.16
C VAL A 345 5.20 4.03 -2.43
N LEU A 346 5.35 4.85 -3.46
CA LEU A 346 5.90 4.42 -4.74
C LEU A 346 7.36 4.84 -4.86
N THR A 347 8.30 3.89 -4.91
CA THR A 347 9.74 4.17 -4.95
C THR A 347 10.30 4.02 -6.36
N LYS A 348 11.52 4.54 -6.56
CA LYS A 348 12.29 4.41 -7.82
C LYS A 348 11.59 4.99 -9.04
N LEU A 349 10.80 6.05 -8.84
CA LEU A 349 10.05 6.69 -9.92
C LEU A 349 11.00 7.42 -10.90
N ASP A 350 12.15 7.87 -10.40
CA ASP A 350 13.23 8.52 -11.15
C ASP A 350 13.86 7.65 -12.25
N GLY A 351 13.85 6.33 -12.06
CA GLY A 351 14.37 5.37 -13.03
C GLY A 351 13.32 4.84 -14.00
N SER A 352 12.04 5.17 -13.84
CA SER A 352 10.96 4.39 -14.45
C SER A 352 10.34 5.05 -15.69
N ALA A 353 10.21 4.27 -16.76
CA ALA A 353 9.32 4.58 -17.90
C ALA A 353 7.86 4.16 -17.63
N LYS A 354 7.61 3.58 -16.45
CA LYS A 354 6.37 2.92 -16.03
C LYS A 354 5.65 3.72 -14.94
N GLY A 355 5.76 5.05 -15.01
CA GLY A 355 5.17 5.94 -14.00
C GLY A 355 3.64 5.83 -13.90
N GLY A 356 2.97 5.35 -14.96
CA GLY A 356 1.52 5.19 -15.00
C GLY A 356 0.94 4.13 -14.07
N ILE A 357 1.79 3.34 -13.39
CA ILE A 357 1.33 2.40 -12.37
C ILE A 357 0.55 3.05 -11.23
N VAL A 358 0.82 4.34 -10.94
CA VAL A 358 0.04 5.14 -9.98
C VAL A 358 -1.45 5.03 -10.28
N PHE A 359 -1.84 5.24 -11.54
CA PHE A 359 -3.25 5.21 -11.91
C PHE A 359 -3.87 3.83 -11.74
N ALA A 360 -3.12 2.78 -12.06
CA ALA A 360 -3.57 1.40 -11.91
C ALA A 360 -3.77 1.05 -10.43
N ILE A 361 -2.85 1.46 -9.55
CA ILE A 361 -2.96 1.27 -8.09
C ILE A 361 -4.26 1.89 -7.57
N GLU A 362 -4.52 3.16 -7.91
CA GLU A 362 -5.67 3.87 -7.36
C GLU A 362 -7.00 3.38 -7.95
N THR A 363 -7.01 3.11 -9.26
CA THR A 363 -8.22 2.65 -9.95
C THR A 363 -8.61 1.24 -9.53
N ASP A 364 -7.64 0.33 -9.37
CA ASP A 364 -7.92 -1.09 -9.12
C ASP A 364 -8.02 -1.43 -7.64
N LEU A 365 -7.29 -0.71 -6.77
CA LEU A 365 -7.25 -0.99 -5.34
C LEU A 365 -8.07 0.02 -4.53
N GLY A 366 -8.33 1.22 -5.07
CA GLY A 366 -8.98 2.30 -4.32
C GLY A 366 -8.12 2.85 -3.19
N ILE A 367 -6.80 2.63 -3.23
CA ILE A 367 -5.85 3.04 -2.18
C ILE A 367 -5.03 4.22 -2.71
N PRO A 368 -4.93 5.33 -1.97
CA PRO A 368 -4.17 6.49 -2.41
C PRO A 368 -2.67 6.24 -2.41
N VAL A 369 -1.97 6.66 -3.47
CA VAL A 369 -0.53 6.94 -3.38
C VAL A 369 -0.34 8.20 -2.54
N LYS A 370 0.39 8.08 -1.42
CA LYS A 370 0.64 9.17 -0.47
C LYS A 370 2.04 9.78 -0.63
N LEU A 371 3.03 8.94 -0.94
CA LEU A 371 4.43 9.35 -1.07
C LEU A 371 5.06 8.78 -2.34
N VAL A 372 6.01 9.52 -2.91
CA VAL A 372 6.84 9.07 -4.04
C VAL A 372 8.33 9.26 -3.75
N GLY A 373 9.12 8.24 -4.08
CA GLY A 373 10.56 8.24 -3.99
C GLY A 373 11.20 8.56 -5.34
N LEU A 374 11.94 9.67 -5.40
CA LEU A 374 12.55 10.25 -6.60
C LEU A 374 14.09 10.13 -6.64
N GLY A 375 14.68 9.34 -5.76
CA GLY A 375 16.12 9.22 -5.60
C GLY A 375 16.54 8.53 -4.31
N GLU A 376 17.80 8.69 -3.92
CA GLU A 376 18.43 7.96 -2.81
C GLU A 376 18.47 8.76 -1.50
N THR A 377 18.51 10.09 -1.56
CA THR A 377 18.65 10.96 -0.40
C THR A 377 17.36 11.05 0.42
N ALA A 378 17.43 11.54 1.66
CA ALA A 378 16.25 11.71 2.51
C ALA A 378 15.24 12.71 1.91
N ALA A 379 15.72 13.76 1.26
CA ALA A 379 14.89 14.76 0.58
C ALA A 379 14.15 14.20 -0.64
N ASP A 380 14.62 13.12 -1.24
CA ASP A 380 14.00 12.49 -2.41
C ASP A 380 12.72 11.68 -2.10
N LEU A 381 12.16 11.78 -0.90
CA LEU A 381 10.85 11.20 -0.57
C LEU A 381 9.87 12.33 -0.31
N ILE A 382 8.96 12.55 -1.25
CA ILE A 382 8.04 13.69 -1.24
C ILE A 382 6.58 13.21 -1.18
N ALA A 383 5.69 14.12 -0.77
CA ALA A 383 4.25 13.91 -0.88
C ALA A 383 3.84 13.76 -2.34
N PHE A 384 2.89 12.87 -2.61
CA PHE A 384 2.36 12.70 -3.95
C PHE A 384 1.31 13.78 -4.28
N ASP A 385 1.62 14.65 -5.24
CA ASP A 385 0.67 15.59 -5.83
C ASP A 385 0.21 15.08 -7.20
N PRO A 386 -1.08 14.72 -7.37
CA PRO A 386 -1.61 14.26 -8.65
C PRO A 386 -1.51 15.27 -9.79
N ALA A 387 -1.69 16.57 -9.51
CA ALA A 387 -1.64 17.61 -10.52
C ALA A 387 -0.21 17.86 -10.98
N GLU A 388 0.76 17.88 -10.05
CA GLU A 388 2.18 17.97 -10.39
C GLU A 388 2.63 16.73 -11.18
N PHE A 389 2.25 15.54 -10.72
CA PHE A 389 2.60 14.29 -11.39
C PHE A 389 2.04 14.21 -12.81
N VAL A 390 0.76 14.53 -13.00
CA VAL A 390 0.17 14.56 -14.35
C VAL A 390 0.78 15.68 -15.18
N GLY A 391 0.96 16.88 -14.62
CA GLY A 391 1.61 18.00 -15.32
C GLY A 391 3.00 17.65 -15.85
N ALA A 392 3.80 16.97 -15.03
CA ALA A 392 5.13 16.47 -15.41
C ALA A 392 5.13 15.50 -16.60
N LEU A 393 4.03 14.79 -16.88
CA LEU A 393 3.91 13.92 -18.05
C LEU A 393 3.61 14.70 -19.34
N PHE A 394 3.06 15.91 -19.23
CA PHE A 394 2.56 16.71 -20.37
C PHE A 394 3.37 17.96 -20.70
N ASP A 395 4.17 18.47 -19.75
CA ASP A 395 5.07 19.61 -19.91
C ASP A 395 6.51 19.15 -20.15
#